data_AF-A0A1J5KDG5-F1
#
_entry.id   AF-A0A1J5KDG5-F1
#
_cell.length_a   1.000
_cell.length_b   1.000
_cell.length_c   1.000
_cell.angle_alpha   90.00
_cell.angle_beta   90.00
_cell.angle_gamma   90.00
#
_symmetry.space_group_name_H-M   'P 1'
#
loop_
_entity.id
_entity.type
_entity.pdbx_description
1 polymer ?
#
loop_
_entity_poly.entity_id
_entity_poly.type
_entity_poly.pdbx_seq_one_letter_code
_entity_poly.pdbx_strand_id
1 'polypeptide(L)'
;MGDFVIFDYQLKLLEVMELTQFRELIGENNKEWFNSVPLELKFPVENQNKEFKGLPSLYKFAKEQTNGWSKLSESLPHEFNESKKYFDLILQGIISFVEINRKHEHGNENLNKKIQNNNSINRWAGRILFYNSTNTEFLLSLHENKPKSFSAAFSFIVGDFNHNNINNKDSFEGYLLAYEFQSKGFTALTERRNKEKRSITTLRNDFENQLPQLEKELTDHLTNSSEKYKEYVTIIDQLKADNEKTYSNWFTTTKDNFDSFSKGCDTRREELEKTYASSLKLEEPAKYWLERGDELKNEAWKSLYILVGLVLIIVTSLAIILWSPPAEILNSFFGGDKSAAIRWSIIYVTFISFMAFCIKAVSKVMFSSFHLARDCDERYTLTYFYLSLLKDSSVTDNEKQLIMQSLFSRADTGLLKEDSSPTMPNDIASKILGRS
;
A
#
# COMPACT_ATOMS: atom_id res chain seq x y z
N MET A 1 -35.25 -15.66 -107.14
CA MET A 1 -34.93 -14.24 -106.86
C MET A 1 -36.18 -13.35 -106.85
N GLY A 2 -37.37 -13.91 -106.61
CA GLY A 2 -38.64 -13.15 -106.52
C GLY A 2 -39.22 -13.06 -105.10
N ASP A 3 -38.75 -13.87 -104.15
CA ASP A 3 -39.31 -13.92 -102.79
C ASP A 3 -38.70 -12.89 -101.82
N PHE A 4 -37.52 -12.34 -102.13
CA PHE A 4 -36.85 -11.36 -101.28
C PHE A 4 -37.43 -9.93 -101.44
N VAL A 5 -38.03 -9.63 -102.60
CA VAL A 5 -38.57 -8.29 -102.91
C VAL A 5 -39.98 -8.08 -102.34
N ILE A 6 -40.75 -9.16 -102.17
CA ILE A 6 -42.10 -9.07 -101.56
C ILE A 6 -41.99 -8.85 -100.05
N PHE A 7 -40.98 -9.42 -99.38
CA PHE A 7 -40.76 -9.24 -97.95
C PHE A 7 -40.32 -7.80 -97.60
N ASP A 8 -39.50 -7.18 -98.45
CA ASP A 8 -38.99 -5.81 -98.25
C ASP A 8 -40.07 -4.73 -98.49
N TYR A 9 -41.02 -4.98 -99.40
CA TYR A 9 -42.15 -4.08 -99.65
C TYR A 9 -43.21 -4.10 -98.54
N GLN A 10 -43.39 -5.24 -97.85
CA GLN A 10 -44.28 -5.32 -96.68
C GLN A 10 -43.63 -4.78 -95.40
N LEU A 11 -42.30 -4.87 -95.27
CA LEU A 11 -41.57 -4.28 -94.15
C LEU A 11 -41.67 -2.73 -94.15
N LYS A 12 -41.65 -2.12 -95.33
CA LYS A 12 -41.76 -0.65 -95.50
C LYS A 12 -43.15 -0.08 -95.19
N LEU A 13 -44.20 -0.91 -95.12
CA LEU A 13 -45.55 -0.47 -94.76
C LEU A 13 -45.74 -0.29 -93.24
N LEU A 14 -44.89 -0.91 -92.41
CA LEU A 14 -45.02 -0.84 -90.94
C LEU A 14 -44.26 0.30 -90.29
N GLU A 15 -43.28 0.88 -90.97
CA GLU A 15 -42.53 2.01 -90.44
C GLU A 15 -43.30 3.34 -90.46
N VAL A 16 -44.51 3.40 -91.05
CA VAL A 16 -45.18 4.70 -91.30
C VAL A 16 -46.65 4.77 -90.86
N MET A 17 -47.34 3.65 -90.57
CA MET A 17 -48.77 3.73 -90.23
C MET A 17 -48.97 4.27 -88.79
N GLU A 18 -49.44 5.51 -88.68
CA GLU A 18 -49.83 6.09 -87.39
C GLU A 18 -51.12 5.48 -86.84
N LEU A 19 -51.32 5.52 -85.52
CA LEU A 19 -52.56 4.99 -84.91
C LEU A 19 -53.81 5.64 -85.52
N THR A 20 -53.71 6.92 -85.89
CA THR A 20 -54.75 7.65 -86.62
C THR A 20 -55.03 7.04 -87.99
N GLN A 21 -53.98 6.71 -88.74
CA GLN A 21 -54.09 6.06 -90.06
C GLN A 21 -54.61 4.63 -89.96
N PHE A 22 -54.23 3.88 -88.91
CA PHE A 22 -54.81 2.56 -88.65
C PHE A 22 -56.31 2.65 -88.32
N ARG A 23 -56.73 3.69 -87.58
CA ARG A 23 -58.17 3.93 -87.32
C ARG A 23 -58.93 4.34 -88.58
N GLU A 24 -58.30 5.07 -89.50
CA GLU A 24 -58.86 5.37 -90.82
C GLU A 24 -58.91 4.12 -91.72
N LEU A 25 -57.94 3.21 -91.59
CA LEU A 25 -57.93 1.93 -92.30
C LEU A 25 -59.16 1.08 -91.95
N ILE A 26 -59.64 1.19 -90.72
CA ILE A 26 -60.92 0.65 -90.27
C ILE A 26 -62.04 1.46 -90.94
N GLY A 27 -62.48 0.97 -92.10
CA GLY A 27 -63.59 1.55 -92.85
C GLY A 27 -64.93 1.45 -92.11
N GLU A 28 -66.02 1.81 -92.80
CA GLU A 28 -67.37 1.81 -92.18
C GLU A 28 -67.90 0.39 -91.91
N ASN A 29 -67.60 -0.56 -92.80
CA ASN A 29 -68.02 -1.95 -92.65
C ASN A 29 -67.30 -2.63 -91.47
N ASN A 30 -68.05 -3.34 -90.63
CA ASN A 30 -67.57 -4.07 -89.44
C ASN A 30 -66.87 -3.17 -88.39
N LYS A 31 -67.04 -1.84 -88.48
CA LYS A 31 -66.37 -0.85 -87.61
C LYS A 31 -66.62 -1.08 -86.13
N GLU A 32 -67.86 -1.36 -85.73
CA GLU A 32 -68.20 -1.63 -84.34
C GLU A 32 -67.46 -2.84 -83.80
N TRP A 33 -67.39 -3.91 -84.59
CA TRP A 33 -66.67 -5.13 -84.20
C TRP A 33 -65.17 -4.88 -84.06
N PHE A 34 -64.53 -4.23 -85.03
CA PHE A 34 -63.10 -3.93 -84.98
C PHE A 34 -62.71 -3.09 -83.75
N ASN A 35 -63.60 -2.20 -83.30
CA ASN A 35 -63.36 -1.33 -82.14
C ASN A 35 -63.73 -1.96 -80.79
N SER A 36 -64.44 -3.09 -80.76
CA SER A 36 -64.99 -3.64 -79.52
C SER A 36 -64.61 -5.10 -79.23
N VAL A 37 -64.08 -5.85 -80.20
CA VAL A 37 -63.72 -7.26 -80.01
C VAL A 37 -62.76 -7.43 -78.81
N PRO A 38 -63.11 -8.27 -77.81
CA PRO A 38 -62.21 -8.53 -76.69
C PRO A 38 -61.06 -9.44 -77.16
N LEU A 39 -59.83 -9.05 -76.85
CA LEU A 39 -58.63 -9.83 -77.15
C LEU A 39 -57.78 -9.94 -75.88
N GLU A 40 -57.26 -11.13 -75.60
CA GLU A 40 -56.40 -11.41 -74.46
C GLU A 40 -55.07 -11.97 -74.94
N LEU A 41 -53.96 -11.39 -74.49
CA LEU A 41 -52.62 -11.94 -74.67
C LEU A 41 -51.98 -12.23 -73.32
N LYS A 42 -51.47 -13.45 -73.17
CA LYS A 42 -50.79 -13.91 -71.94
C LYS A 42 -49.29 -13.88 -72.14
N PHE A 43 -48.58 -13.23 -71.21
CA PHE A 43 -47.12 -13.11 -71.20
C PHE A 43 -46.57 -13.73 -69.91
N PRO A 44 -46.30 -15.05 -69.90
CA PRO A 44 -45.89 -15.78 -68.69
C PRO A 44 -44.61 -15.26 -68.05
N VAL A 45 -43.60 -14.90 -68.85
CA VAL A 45 -42.29 -14.40 -68.37
C VAL A 45 -42.43 -13.06 -67.65
N GLU A 46 -43.35 -12.22 -68.12
CA GLU A 46 -43.65 -10.93 -67.52
C GLU A 46 -44.68 -11.05 -66.38
N ASN A 47 -45.22 -12.25 -66.15
CA ASN A 47 -46.33 -12.53 -65.24
C ASN A 47 -47.52 -11.57 -65.45
N GLN A 48 -47.84 -11.28 -66.73
CA GLN A 48 -48.89 -10.33 -67.12
C GLN A 48 -49.86 -10.93 -68.12
N ASN A 49 -51.16 -10.71 -67.89
CA ASN A 49 -52.22 -10.93 -68.87
C ASN A 49 -52.72 -9.56 -69.33
N LYS A 50 -52.70 -9.30 -70.64
CA LYS A 50 -53.15 -8.03 -71.23
C LYS A 50 -54.47 -8.24 -71.95
N GLU A 51 -55.47 -7.49 -71.52
CA GLU A 51 -56.78 -7.43 -72.16
C GLU A 51 -56.89 -6.18 -73.02
N PHE A 52 -57.44 -6.34 -74.21
CA PHE A 52 -57.58 -5.30 -75.22
C PHE A 52 -59.03 -5.21 -75.66
N LYS A 53 -59.54 -3.98 -75.77
CA LYS A 53 -60.88 -3.67 -76.28
C LYS A 53 -60.74 -3.19 -77.72
N GLY A 54 -60.88 -4.11 -78.66
CA GLY A 54 -60.76 -3.86 -80.09
C GLY A 54 -59.32 -3.86 -80.62
N LEU A 55 -59.19 -4.06 -81.94
CA LEU A 55 -57.92 -4.09 -82.66
C LEU A 55 -57.09 -2.81 -82.52
N PRO A 56 -57.65 -1.58 -82.44
CA PRO A 56 -56.85 -0.37 -82.25
C PRO A 56 -56.06 -0.34 -80.94
N SER A 57 -56.61 -0.92 -79.86
CA SER A 57 -55.94 -0.94 -78.56
C SER A 57 -54.76 -1.92 -78.56
N LEU A 58 -54.94 -3.10 -79.18
CA LEU A 58 -53.86 -4.07 -79.40
C LEU A 58 -52.79 -3.50 -80.36
N TYR A 59 -53.20 -2.85 -81.44
CA TYR A 59 -52.29 -2.20 -82.40
C TYR A 59 -51.43 -1.13 -81.71
N LYS A 60 -52.05 -0.27 -80.89
CA LYS A 60 -51.32 0.75 -80.11
C LYS A 60 -50.25 0.12 -79.22
N PHE A 61 -50.60 -0.94 -78.49
CA PHE A 61 -49.67 -1.62 -77.60
C PHE A 61 -48.52 -2.29 -78.37
N ALA A 62 -48.81 -3.03 -79.43
CA ALA A 62 -47.78 -3.65 -80.26
C ALA A 62 -46.85 -2.60 -80.89
N LYS A 63 -47.40 -1.46 -81.33
CA LYS A 63 -46.62 -0.35 -81.89
C LYS A 63 -45.72 0.29 -80.83
N GLU A 64 -46.22 0.48 -79.62
CA GLU A 64 -45.42 0.98 -78.49
C GLU A 64 -44.24 0.05 -78.18
N GLN A 65 -44.47 -1.27 -78.17
CA GLN A 65 -43.42 -2.26 -77.94
C GLN A 65 -42.40 -2.28 -79.09
N THR A 66 -42.83 -2.32 -80.36
CA THR A 66 -41.94 -2.24 -81.53
C THR A 66 -41.09 -0.96 -81.50
N ASN A 67 -41.70 0.20 -81.22
CA ASN A 67 -40.98 1.48 -81.13
C ASN A 67 -39.99 1.49 -79.95
N GLY A 68 -40.37 0.92 -78.81
CA GLY A 68 -39.51 0.79 -77.65
C GLY A 68 -38.27 -0.05 -77.94
N TRP A 69 -38.44 -1.22 -78.56
CA TRP A 69 -37.32 -2.07 -78.98
C TRP A 69 -36.43 -1.41 -80.03
N SER A 70 -37.00 -0.64 -80.96
CA SER A 70 -36.22 0.10 -81.97
C SER A 70 -35.38 1.24 -81.39
N LYS A 71 -35.76 1.81 -80.23
CA LYS A 71 -34.95 2.85 -79.56
C LYS A 71 -33.72 2.29 -78.83
N LEU A 72 -33.71 1.01 -78.50
CA LEU A 72 -32.62 0.33 -77.79
C LEU A 72 -31.50 -0.17 -78.74
N SER A 73 -31.46 0.31 -79.99
CA SER A 73 -30.85 -0.38 -81.14
C SER A 73 -29.32 -0.32 -81.28
N GLU A 74 -28.57 0.31 -80.38
CA GLU A 74 -27.12 0.46 -80.60
C GLU A 74 -26.28 -0.77 -80.19
N SER A 75 -26.80 -1.69 -79.36
CA SER A 75 -26.11 -2.96 -79.04
C SER A 75 -27.02 -4.04 -78.44
N LEU A 76 -28.22 -4.23 -79.01
CA LEU A 76 -29.19 -5.17 -78.44
C LEU A 76 -28.76 -6.64 -78.63
N PRO A 77 -28.73 -7.47 -77.57
CA PRO A 77 -28.45 -8.90 -77.66
C PRO A 77 -29.40 -9.65 -78.60
N HIS A 78 -28.90 -10.68 -79.28
CA HIS A 78 -29.67 -11.43 -80.27
C HIS A 78 -30.92 -12.09 -79.66
N GLU A 79 -30.85 -12.47 -78.39
CA GLU A 79 -31.92 -13.11 -77.63
C GLU A 79 -33.20 -12.27 -77.57
N PHE A 80 -33.12 -10.94 -77.63
CA PHE A 80 -34.29 -10.06 -77.67
C PHE A 80 -34.97 -10.00 -79.05
N ASN A 81 -34.36 -10.53 -80.11
CA ASN A 81 -34.96 -10.52 -81.44
C ASN A 81 -36.27 -11.28 -81.52
N GLU A 82 -36.46 -12.31 -80.69
CA GLU A 82 -37.73 -13.03 -80.61
C GLU A 82 -38.85 -12.10 -80.13
N SER A 83 -38.59 -11.30 -79.09
CA SER A 83 -39.52 -10.31 -78.55
C SER A 83 -39.83 -9.21 -79.57
N LYS A 84 -38.82 -8.69 -80.27
CA LYS A 84 -39.01 -7.70 -81.35
C LYS A 84 -39.88 -8.24 -82.48
N LYS A 85 -39.51 -9.39 -83.04
CA LYS A 85 -40.24 -10.03 -84.16
C LYS A 85 -41.68 -10.35 -83.78
N TYR A 86 -41.94 -10.73 -82.53
CA TYR A 86 -43.28 -11.03 -82.06
C TYR A 86 -44.23 -9.84 -82.22
N PHE A 87 -43.83 -8.64 -81.76
CA PHE A 87 -44.67 -7.44 -81.87
C PHE A 87 -44.82 -6.97 -83.32
N ASP A 88 -43.78 -7.08 -84.14
CA ASP A 88 -43.86 -6.77 -85.57
C ASP A 88 -44.86 -7.68 -86.30
N LEU A 89 -44.87 -8.97 -85.97
CA LEU A 89 -45.84 -9.94 -86.52
C LEU A 89 -47.27 -9.68 -86.06
N ILE A 90 -47.47 -9.21 -84.82
CA ILE A 90 -48.79 -8.78 -84.37
C ILE A 90 -49.27 -7.58 -85.18
N LEU A 91 -48.43 -6.55 -85.39
CA LEU A 91 -48.79 -5.38 -86.18
C LEU A 91 -49.16 -5.77 -87.62
N GLN A 92 -48.33 -6.60 -88.26
CA GLN A 92 -48.61 -7.15 -89.59
C GLN A 92 -49.93 -7.92 -89.61
N GLY A 93 -50.11 -8.83 -88.65
CA GLY A 93 -51.28 -9.67 -88.54
C GLY A 93 -52.57 -8.88 -88.38
N ILE A 94 -52.54 -7.79 -87.59
CA ILE A 94 -53.70 -6.91 -87.40
C ILE A 94 -54.00 -6.11 -88.66
N ILE A 95 -52.99 -5.50 -89.30
CA ILE A 95 -53.17 -4.72 -90.53
C ILE A 95 -53.76 -5.63 -91.62
N SER A 96 -53.13 -6.77 -91.90
CA SER A 96 -53.61 -7.72 -92.91
C SER A 96 -55.02 -8.23 -92.60
N PHE A 97 -55.33 -8.48 -91.32
CA PHE A 97 -56.67 -8.89 -90.90
C PHE A 97 -57.72 -7.82 -91.22
N VAL A 98 -57.45 -6.55 -90.89
CA VAL A 98 -58.36 -5.44 -91.19
C VAL A 98 -58.50 -5.26 -92.70
N GLU A 99 -57.41 -5.30 -93.47
CA GLU A 99 -57.45 -5.12 -94.92
C GLU A 99 -58.27 -6.18 -95.66
N ILE A 100 -58.19 -7.43 -95.21
CA ILE A 100 -58.97 -8.55 -95.76
C ILE A 100 -60.46 -8.39 -95.41
N ASN A 101 -60.77 -8.00 -94.18
CA ASN A 101 -62.14 -8.06 -93.65
C ASN A 101 -62.89 -6.71 -93.68
N ARG A 102 -62.26 -5.61 -94.13
CA ARG A 102 -62.93 -4.30 -94.29
C ARG A 102 -63.75 -4.15 -95.57
N LYS A 103 -63.47 -4.96 -96.60
CA LYS A 103 -64.07 -4.80 -97.94
C LYS A 103 -65.51 -5.31 -98.05
N HIS A 104 -65.91 -6.22 -97.16
CA HIS A 104 -67.24 -6.84 -97.15
C HIS A 104 -67.81 -6.89 -95.73
N GLU A 105 -69.12 -6.70 -95.59
CA GLU A 105 -69.79 -6.88 -94.31
C GLU A 105 -69.79 -8.36 -93.91
N HIS A 106 -69.43 -8.63 -92.66
CA HIS A 106 -69.31 -9.96 -92.11
C HIS A 106 -70.07 -10.04 -90.78
N GLY A 107 -70.78 -11.15 -90.55
CA GLY A 107 -71.36 -11.39 -89.23
C GLY A 107 -70.26 -11.52 -88.15
N ASN A 108 -70.54 -11.01 -86.95
CA ASN A 108 -69.62 -11.00 -85.82
C ASN A 108 -69.05 -12.40 -85.50
N GLU A 109 -69.86 -13.46 -85.62
CA GLU A 109 -69.41 -14.84 -85.41
C GLU A 109 -68.32 -15.28 -86.40
N ASN A 110 -68.41 -14.85 -87.66
CA ASN A 110 -67.42 -15.15 -88.68
C ASN A 110 -66.10 -14.41 -88.39
N LEU A 111 -66.18 -13.13 -88.04
CA LEU A 111 -65.02 -12.34 -87.64
C LEU A 111 -64.34 -12.92 -86.39
N ASN A 112 -65.10 -13.37 -85.39
CA ASN A 112 -64.59 -14.04 -84.20
C ASN A 112 -63.82 -15.33 -84.54
N LYS A 113 -64.36 -16.20 -85.41
CA LYS A 113 -63.64 -17.40 -85.85
C LYS A 113 -62.38 -17.06 -86.62
N LYS A 114 -62.42 -16.04 -87.48
CA LYS A 114 -61.26 -15.60 -88.27
C LYS A 114 -60.14 -15.03 -87.39
N ILE A 115 -60.46 -14.23 -86.37
CA ILE A 115 -59.44 -13.64 -85.50
C ILE A 115 -58.82 -14.69 -84.55
N GLN A 116 -59.63 -15.64 -84.06
CA GLN A 116 -59.15 -16.79 -83.28
C GLN A 116 -58.27 -17.74 -84.10
N ASN A 117 -58.43 -17.80 -85.42
CA ASN A 117 -57.58 -18.58 -86.31
C ASN A 117 -56.40 -17.77 -86.87
N ASN A 118 -56.25 -16.49 -86.50
CA ASN A 118 -55.15 -15.66 -86.98
C ASN A 118 -53.84 -16.06 -86.28
N ASN A 119 -53.07 -16.92 -86.93
CA ASN A 119 -51.81 -17.46 -86.41
C ASN A 119 -50.80 -16.38 -86.02
N SER A 120 -50.84 -15.17 -86.61
CA SER A 120 -49.92 -14.08 -86.25
C SER A 120 -50.25 -13.46 -84.90
N ILE A 121 -51.52 -13.46 -84.51
CA ILE A 121 -51.99 -12.91 -83.22
C ILE A 121 -51.96 -13.99 -82.13
N ASN A 122 -52.15 -15.26 -82.49
CA ASN A 122 -52.20 -16.37 -81.54
C ASN A 122 -50.86 -17.09 -81.34
N ARG A 123 -49.73 -16.53 -81.80
CA ARG A 123 -48.42 -17.09 -81.41
C ARG A 123 -48.27 -17.01 -79.90
N TRP A 124 -47.87 -18.11 -79.27
CA TRP A 124 -47.72 -18.15 -77.82
C TRP A 124 -46.57 -17.25 -77.37
N ALA A 125 -46.86 -16.24 -76.55
CA ALA A 125 -45.89 -15.25 -76.06
C ALA A 125 -45.00 -15.77 -74.91
N GLY A 126 -44.77 -17.08 -74.86
CA GLY A 126 -44.17 -17.75 -73.71
C GLY A 126 -42.74 -17.35 -73.37
N ARG A 127 -42.07 -16.61 -74.25
CA ARG A 127 -40.69 -16.13 -74.09
C ARG A 127 -40.52 -14.62 -74.31
N ILE A 128 -41.64 -13.92 -74.42
CA ILE A 128 -41.65 -12.53 -74.85
C ILE A 128 -41.50 -11.62 -73.65
N LEU A 129 -40.52 -10.73 -73.74
CA LEU A 129 -40.27 -9.65 -72.79
C LEU A 129 -40.79 -8.33 -73.35
N PHE A 130 -41.12 -7.40 -72.46
CA PHE A 130 -41.43 -6.02 -72.83
C PHE A 130 -40.17 -5.17 -72.79
N TYR A 131 -40.06 -4.18 -73.70
CA TYR A 131 -38.85 -3.35 -73.76
C TYR A 131 -38.59 -2.57 -72.45
N ASN A 132 -39.65 -2.31 -71.68
CA ASN A 132 -39.66 -1.53 -70.45
C ASN A 132 -39.92 -2.38 -69.20
N SER A 133 -39.74 -3.71 -69.26
CA SER A 133 -39.86 -4.53 -68.06
C SER A 133 -38.61 -4.50 -67.20
N THR A 134 -38.79 -4.76 -65.92
CA THR A 134 -37.68 -4.90 -64.96
C THR A 134 -36.75 -6.06 -65.35
N ASN A 135 -37.30 -7.12 -65.94
CA ASN A 135 -36.54 -8.22 -66.51
C ASN A 135 -35.62 -7.74 -67.65
N THR A 136 -36.16 -6.96 -68.59
CA THR A 136 -35.38 -6.41 -69.71
C THR A 136 -34.30 -5.45 -69.22
N GLU A 137 -34.63 -4.54 -68.30
CA GLU A 137 -33.66 -3.59 -67.73
C GLU A 137 -32.51 -4.32 -67.01
N PHE A 138 -32.85 -5.32 -66.18
CA PHE A 138 -31.85 -6.17 -65.53
C PHE A 138 -30.95 -6.88 -66.56
N LEU A 139 -31.55 -7.50 -67.57
CA LEU A 139 -30.80 -8.24 -68.60
C LEU A 139 -29.90 -7.33 -69.42
N LEU A 140 -30.35 -6.13 -69.79
CA LEU A 140 -29.53 -5.14 -70.49
C LEU A 140 -28.36 -4.68 -69.62
N SER A 141 -28.62 -4.34 -68.35
CA SER A 141 -27.55 -3.97 -67.41
C SER A 141 -26.54 -5.11 -67.22
N LEU A 142 -27.00 -6.36 -67.21
CA LEU A 142 -26.12 -7.52 -67.11
C LEU A 142 -25.30 -7.72 -68.39
N HIS A 143 -25.88 -7.47 -69.57
CA HIS A 143 -25.16 -7.55 -70.83
C HIS A 143 -23.99 -6.55 -70.88
N GLU A 144 -24.23 -5.30 -70.45
CA GLU A 144 -23.20 -4.25 -70.42
C GLU A 144 -22.05 -4.59 -69.46
N ASN A 145 -22.38 -5.11 -68.28
CA ASN A 145 -21.39 -5.35 -67.22
C ASN A 145 -20.73 -6.73 -67.31
N LYS A 146 -21.47 -7.77 -67.73
CA LYS A 146 -21.05 -9.18 -67.77
C LYS A 146 -21.66 -9.90 -68.99
N PRO A 147 -21.21 -9.57 -70.21
CA PRO A 147 -21.81 -10.09 -71.44
C PRO A 147 -21.78 -11.63 -71.53
N LYS A 148 -20.76 -12.29 -70.95
CA LYS A 148 -20.64 -13.76 -70.94
C LYS A 148 -21.69 -14.46 -70.07
N SER A 149 -22.23 -13.77 -69.07
CA SER A 149 -23.25 -14.29 -68.14
C SER A 149 -24.68 -14.00 -68.62
N PHE A 150 -24.83 -13.09 -69.59
CA PHE A 150 -26.12 -12.64 -70.10
C PHE A 150 -27.02 -13.80 -70.57
N SER A 151 -26.49 -14.68 -71.43
CA SER A 151 -27.31 -15.72 -72.08
C SER A 151 -27.92 -16.68 -71.05
N ALA A 152 -27.16 -17.06 -70.02
CA ALA A 152 -27.64 -17.92 -68.94
C ALA A 152 -28.68 -17.22 -68.05
N ALA A 153 -28.48 -15.93 -67.75
CA ALA A 153 -29.46 -15.14 -67.02
C ALA A 153 -30.78 -14.96 -67.81
N PHE A 154 -30.68 -14.71 -69.12
CA PHE A 154 -31.83 -14.64 -70.02
C PHE A 154 -32.61 -15.96 -70.02
N SER A 155 -31.89 -17.08 -70.15
CA SER A 155 -32.46 -18.43 -70.14
C SER A 155 -33.20 -18.74 -68.84
N PHE A 156 -32.66 -18.28 -67.71
CA PHE A 156 -33.32 -18.43 -66.41
C PHE A 156 -34.64 -17.67 -66.35
N ILE A 157 -34.63 -16.40 -66.74
CA ILE A 157 -35.80 -15.52 -66.68
C ILE A 157 -36.92 -16.03 -67.59
N VAL A 158 -36.56 -16.46 -68.79
CA VAL A 158 -37.50 -16.94 -69.81
C VAL A 158 -37.92 -18.40 -69.57
N GLY A 159 -37.22 -19.14 -68.70
CA GLY A 159 -37.50 -20.54 -68.40
C GLY A 159 -37.08 -21.53 -69.49
N ASP A 160 -36.14 -21.16 -70.36
CA ASP A 160 -35.62 -22.01 -71.42
C ASP A 160 -34.14 -22.37 -71.21
N PHE A 161 -33.90 -23.54 -70.63
CA PHE A 161 -32.54 -24.00 -70.32
C PHE A 161 -31.89 -24.82 -71.45
N ASN A 162 -32.57 -25.02 -72.58
CA ASN A 162 -32.11 -25.92 -73.64
C ASN A 162 -30.85 -25.44 -74.39
N HIS A 163 -30.52 -24.15 -74.27
CA HIS A 163 -29.50 -23.50 -75.09
C HIS A 163 -28.20 -23.18 -74.33
N ASN A 164 -28.11 -23.49 -73.03
CA ASN A 164 -26.97 -23.11 -72.20
C ASN A 164 -26.37 -24.27 -71.40
N ASN A 165 -25.04 -24.36 -71.42
CA ASN A 165 -24.29 -25.39 -70.68
C ASN A 165 -24.01 -24.92 -69.25
N ILE A 166 -24.64 -25.57 -68.27
CA ILE A 166 -24.50 -25.26 -66.83
C ILE A 166 -23.04 -25.40 -66.34
N ASN A 167 -22.19 -26.16 -67.06
CA ASN A 167 -20.81 -26.44 -66.65
C ASN A 167 -19.80 -25.31 -66.90
N ASN A 168 -20.24 -24.13 -67.36
CA ASN A 168 -19.39 -22.94 -67.49
C ASN A 168 -19.58 -21.99 -66.30
N LYS A 169 -18.47 -21.49 -65.73
CA LYS A 169 -18.46 -20.47 -64.66
C LYS A 169 -19.32 -19.26 -65.03
N ASP A 170 -19.18 -18.74 -66.25
CA ASP A 170 -19.92 -17.55 -66.68
C ASP A 170 -21.44 -17.83 -66.74
N SER A 171 -21.82 -19.06 -67.13
CA SER A 171 -23.21 -19.52 -67.17
C SER A 171 -23.78 -19.70 -65.76
N PHE A 172 -23.02 -20.33 -64.84
CA PHE A 172 -23.41 -20.44 -63.44
C PHE A 172 -23.61 -19.06 -62.79
N GLU A 173 -22.70 -18.13 -63.05
CA GLU A 173 -22.81 -16.75 -62.58
C GLU A 173 -24.06 -16.05 -63.12
N GLY A 174 -24.40 -16.25 -64.40
CA GLY A 174 -25.63 -15.75 -65.00
C GLY A 174 -26.89 -16.31 -64.33
N TYR A 175 -26.95 -17.63 -64.12
CA TYR A 175 -28.06 -18.27 -63.40
C TYR A 175 -28.20 -17.75 -61.97
N LEU A 176 -27.09 -17.59 -61.25
CA LEU A 176 -27.10 -17.11 -59.87
C LEU A 176 -27.58 -15.66 -59.77
N LEU A 177 -27.12 -14.78 -60.68
CA LEU A 177 -27.54 -13.38 -60.70
C LEU A 177 -29.02 -13.22 -61.06
N ALA A 178 -29.52 -14.02 -62.01
CA ALA A 178 -30.94 -14.02 -62.37
C ALA A 178 -31.81 -14.57 -61.22
N TYR A 179 -31.35 -15.63 -60.54
CA TYR A 179 -31.99 -16.14 -59.33
C TYR A 179 -32.02 -15.09 -58.22
N GLU A 180 -30.90 -14.41 -57.95
CA GLU A 180 -30.84 -13.34 -56.95
C GLU A 180 -31.82 -12.21 -57.33
N PHE A 181 -31.82 -11.78 -58.59
CA PHE A 181 -32.72 -10.73 -59.08
C PHE A 181 -34.19 -11.08 -58.88
N GLN A 182 -34.63 -12.27 -59.29
CA GLN A 182 -36.02 -12.72 -59.10
C GLN A 182 -36.38 -12.98 -57.63
N SER A 183 -35.38 -13.30 -56.79
CA SER A 183 -35.57 -13.63 -55.37
C SER A 183 -35.32 -12.48 -54.40
N LYS A 184 -35.07 -11.25 -54.90
CA LYS A 184 -34.97 -10.00 -54.12
C LYS A 184 -36.29 -9.73 -53.40
N GLY A 185 -36.44 -10.35 -52.22
CA GLY A 185 -37.64 -10.34 -51.39
C GLY A 185 -37.71 -11.49 -50.38
N PHE A 186 -37.01 -12.62 -50.61
CA PHE A 186 -37.10 -13.80 -49.74
C PHE A 186 -35.75 -14.48 -49.38
N THR A 187 -34.61 -14.09 -49.96
CA THR A 187 -33.33 -14.80 -49.72
C THR A 187 -32.56 -14.29 -48.48
N ALA A 188 -32.23 -15.21 -47.56
CA ALA A 188 -31.60 -14.96 -46.26
C ALA A 188 -30.16 -14.39 -46.30
N LEU A 189 -29.52 -14.30 -47.47
CA LEU A 189 -28.12 -13.85 -47.61
C LEU A 189 -27.96 -12.36 -47.32
N THR A 190 -28.91 -11.52 -47.73
CA THR A 190 -28.86 -10.07 -47.48
C THR A 190 -29.16 -9.73 -46.02
N GLU A 191 -30.04 -10.50 -45.37
CA GLU A 191 -30.36 -10.31 -43.95
C GLU A 191 -29.19 -10.63 -43.02
N ARG A 192 -28.47 -11.73 -43.26
CA ARG A 192 -27.30 -12.11 -42.47
C ARG A 192 -26.23 -11.02 -42.49
N ARG A 193 -25.88 -10.52 -43.69
CA ARG A 193 -24.90 -9.44 -43.86
C ARG A 193 -25.26 -8.19 -43.05
N ASN A 194 -26.54 -7.82 -43.06
CA ASN A 194 -27.01 -6.65 -42.32
C ASN A 194 -26.97 -6.86 -40.80
N LYS A 195 -27.29 -8.07 -40.31
CA LYS A 195 -27.21 -8.43 -38.89
C LYS A 195 -25.77 -8.48 -38.39
N GLU A 196 -24.86 -9.09 -39.15
CA GLU A 196 -23.42 -9.13 -38.82
C GLU A 196 -22.81 -7.72 -38.77
N LYS A 197 -23.14 -6.85 -39.74
CA LYS A 197 -22.70 -5.46 -39.74
C LYS A 197 -23.11 -4.72 -38.45
N ARG A 198 -24.37 -4.88 -38.02
CA ARG A 198 -24.84 -4.28 -36.75
C ARG A 198 -24.08 -4.80 -35.55
N SER A 199 -23.89 -6.12 -35.44
CA SER A 199 -23.15 -6.73 -34.33
C SER A 199 -21.70 -6.23 -34.25
N ILE A 200 -21.00 -6.13 -35.40
CA ILE A 200 -19.62 -5.62 -35.45
C ILE A 200 -19.58 -4.13 -35.08
N THR A 201 -20.55 -3.32 -35.53
CA THR A 201 -20.62 -1.90 -35.16
C THR A 201 -20.88 -1.72 -33.66
N THR A 202 -21.77 -2.51 -33.06
CA THR A 202 -21.99 -2.47 -31.60
C THR A 202 -20.71 -2.85 -30.85
N LEU A 203 -20.05 -3.94 -31.24
CA LEU A 203 -18.79 -4.36 -30.62
C LEU A 203 -17.72 -3.26 -30.70
N ARG A 204 -17.57 -2.61 -31.87
CA ARG A 204 -16.64 -1.49 -32.06
C ARG A 204 -16.96 -0.34 -31.11
N ASN A 205 -18.23 0.08 -31.05
CA ASN A 205 -18.64 1.18 -30.18
C ASN A 205 -18.42 0.85 -28.70
N ASP A 206 -18.69 -0.39 -28.28
CA ASP A 206 -18.45 -0.84 -26.91
C ASP A 206 -16.96 -0.79 -26.58
N PHE A 207 -16.09 -1.26 -27.49
CA PHE A 207 -14.64 -1.13 -27.33
C PHE A 207 -14.20 0.34 -27.27
N GLU A 208 -14.63 1.18 -28.21
CA GLU A 208 -14.27 2.61 -28.25
C GLU A 208 -14.72 3.36 -26.99
N ASN A 209 -15.84 2.98 -26.37
CA ASN A 209 -16.34 3.58 -25.14
C ASN A 209 -15.66 3.04 -23.87
N GLN A 210 -15.29 1.76 -23.85
CA GLN A 210 -14.67 1.13 -22.67
C GLN A 210 -13.17 1.43 -22.56
N LEU A 211 -12.47 1.57 -23.70
CA LEU A 211 -11.02 1.79 -23.72
C LEU A 211 -10.60 3.04 -22.92
N PRO A 212 -11.23 4.21 -23.08
CA PRO A 212 -10.89 5.40 -22.30
C PRO A 212 -11.19 5.25 -20.79
N GLN A 213 -12.25 4.52 -20.44
CA GLN A 213 -12.60 4.26 -19.04
C GLN A 213 -11.55 3.37 -18.37
N LEU A 214 -11.09 2.32 -19.07
CA LEU A 214 -10.02 1.44 -18.59
C LEU A 214 -8.68 2.17 -18.49
N GLU A 215 -8.34 3.01 -19.47
CA GLU A 215 -7.14 3.85 -19.41
C GLU A 215 -7.17 4.81 -18.22
N LYS A 216 -8.34 5.41 -17.94
CA LYS A 216 -8.54 6.27 -16.78
C LYS A 216 -8.38 5.49 -15.48
N GLU A 217 -9.07 4.36 -15.33
CA GLU A 217 -8.97 3.52 -14.11
C GLU A 217 -7.53 3.03 -13.87
N LEU A 218 -6.82 2.65 -14.93
CA LEU A 218 -5.42 2.28 -14.85
C LEU A 218 -4.55 3.46 -14.40
N THR A 219 -4.76 4.64 -14.98
CA THR A 219 -4.01 5.85 -14.65
C THR A 219 -4.27 6.29 -13.20
N ASP A 220 -5.53 6.26 -12.77
CA ASP A 220 -5.94 6.59 -11.40
C ASP A 220 -5.31 5.59 -10.41
N HIS A 221 -5.35 4.29 -10.72
CA HIS A 221 -4.73 3.25 -9.90
C HIS A 221 -3.19 3.40 -9.83
N LEU A 222 -2.53 3.66 -10.96
CA LEU A 222 -1.07 3.89 -11.00
C LEU A 222 -0.68 5.16 -10.23
N THR A 223 -1.46 6.23 -10.34
CA THR A 223 -1.23 7.48 -9.63
C THR A 223 -1.39 7.29 -8.12
N ASN A 224 -2.51 6.70 -7.69
CA ASN A 224 -2.77 6.41 -6.28
C ASN A 224 -1.70 5.46 -5.69
N SER A 225 -1.32 4.42 -6.43
CA SER A 225 -0.25 3.51 -6.02
C SER A 225 1.11 4.22 -5.89
N SER A 226 1.41 5.14 -6.80
CA SER A 226 2.65 5.95 -6.75
C SER A 226 2.66 6.92 -5.57
N GLU A 227 1.54 7.57 -5.29
CA GLU A 227 1.37 8.45 -4.13
C GLU A 227 1.51 7.67 -2.81
N LYS A 228 0.82 6.54 -2.67
CA LYS A 228 0.96 5.66 -1.51
C LYS A 228 2.39 5.16 -1.34
N TYR A 229 3.07 4.81 -2.42
CA TYR A 229 4.46 4.39 -2.35
C TYR A 229 5.37 5.52 -1.82
N LYS A 230 5.19 6.76 -2.30
CA LYS A 230 5.92 7.93 -1.78
C LYS A 230 5.61 8.20 -0.31
N GLU A 231 4.36 8.04 0.10
CA GLU A 231 3.95 8.16 1.50
C GLU A 231 4.65 7.11 2.37
N TYR A 232 4.66 5.84 1.96
CA TYR A 232 5.37 4.78 2.69
C TYR A 232 6.86 5.02 2.77
N VAL A 233 7.51 5.48 1.69
CA VAL A 233 8.93 5.85 1.71
C VAL A 233 9.18 6.96 2.73
N THR A 234 8.33 8.00 2.75
CA THR A 234 8.44 9.11 3.71
C THR A 234 8.29 8.63 5.15
N ILE A 235 7.31 7.75 5.42
CA ILE A 235 7.10 7.15 6.74
C ILE A 235 8.31 6.32 7.16
N ILE A 236 8.89 5.52 6.25
CA ILE A 236 10.08 4.72 6.52
C ILE A 236 11.29 5.60 6.85
N ASP A 237 11.50 6.68 6.10
CA ASP A 237 12.59 7.63 6.35
C ASP A 237 12.42 8.35 7.70
N GLN A 238 11.19 8.77 8.04
CA GLN A 238 10.88 9.33 9.35
C GLN A 238 11.13 8.32 10.47
N LEU A 239 10.65 7.09 10.33
CA LEU A 239 10.83 6.03 11.31
C LEU A 239 12.31 5.68 11.51
N LYS A 240 13.10 5.69 10.43
CA LYS A 240 14.55 5.50 10.50
C LYS A 240 15.21 6.63 11.28
N ALA A 241 14.91 7.89 10.94
CA ALA A 241 15.48 9.05 11.63
C ALA A 241 15.09 9.10 13.11
N ASP A 242 13.84 8.80 13.44
CA ASP A 242 13.35 8.75 14.82
C ASP A 242 13.97 7.60 15.61
N ASN A 243 14.17 6.43 15.00
CA ASN A 243 14.86 5.32 15.62
C ASN A 243 16.35 5.63 15.86
N GLU A 244 17.05 6.23 14.89
CA GLU A 244 18.44 6.64 15.05
C GLU A 244 18.59 7.66 16.18
N LYS A 245 17.69 8.65 16.24
CA LYS A 245 17.67 9.65 17.32
C LYS A 245 17.37 9.02 18.68
N THR A 246 16.36 8.15 18.74
CA THR A 246 15.96 7.47 19.98
C THR A 246 17.07 6.57 20.49
N TYR A 247 17.66 5.76 19.61
CA TYR A 247 18.76 4.86 19.96
C TYR A 247 20.00 5.63 20.40
N SER A 248 20.38 6.69 19.67
CA SER A 248 21.51 7.54 20.03
C SER A 248 21.30 8.19 21.40
N ASN A 249 20.14 8.80 21.63
CA ASN A 249 19.80 9.40 22.92
C ASN A 249 19.77 8.38 24.06
N TRP A 250 19.16 7.21 23.84
CA TRP A 250 19.15 6.13 24.83
C TRP A 250 20.55 5.66 25.15
N PHE A 251 21.39 5.46 24.14
CA PHE A 251 22.76 4.98 24.29
C PHE A 251 23.63 5.99 25.04
N THR A 252 23.61 7.28 24.66
CA THR A 252 24.37 8.32 25.34
C THR A 252 23.90 8.50 26.78
N THR A 253 22.58 8.62 27.00
CA THR A 253 22.02 8.78 28.35
C THR A 253 22.34 7.59 29.25
N THR A 254 22.21 6.36 28.74
CA THR A 254 22.51 5.14 29.50
C THR A 254 24.00 5.05 29.82
N LYS A 255 24.86 5.36 28.84
CA LYS A 255 26.31 5.40 29.05
C LYS A 255 26.71 6.44 30.08
N ASP A 256 26.22 7.67 29.97
CA ASP A 256 26.54 8.76 30.89
C ASP A 256 26.04 8.46 32.31
N ASN A 257 24.83 7.91 32.44
CA ASN A 257 24.28 7.46 33.71
C ASN A 257 25.12 6.33 34.32
N PHE A 258 25.54 5.36 33.51
CA PHE A 258 26.38 4.25 33.96
C PHE A 258 27.78 4.74 34.37
N ASP A 259 28.41 5.62 33.59
CA ASP A 259 29.72 6.20 33.89
C ASP A 259 29.64 7.04 35.18
N SER A 260 28.58 7.83 35.36
CA SER A 260 28.32 8.60 36.58
C SER A 260 28.11 7.69 37.80
N PHE A 261 27.29 6.63 37.65
CA PHE A 261 27.08 5.63 38.69
C PHE A 261 28.38 4.91 39.06
N SER A 262 29.15 4.44 38.07
CA SER A 262 30.41 3.73 38.27
C SER A 262 31.42 4.62 38.99
N LYS A 263 31.60 5.87 38.55
CA LYS A 263 32.47 6.84 39.24
C LYS A 263 32.00 7.09 40.68
N GLY A 264 30.69 7.22 40.90
CA GLY A 264 30.13 7.37 42.24
C GLY A 264 30.41 6.16 43.14
N CYS A 265 30.31 4.95 42.59
CA CYS A 265 30.67 3.71 43.31
C CYS A 265 32.16 3.65 43.63
N ASP A 266 33.04 4.00 42.69
CA ASP A 266 34.49 4.02 42.90
C ASP A 266 34.88 5.02 43.99
N THR A 267 34.39 6.26 43.93
CA THR A 267 34.62 7.26 44.98
C THR A 267 34.14 6.78 46.34
N ARG A 268 32.92 6.22 46.41
CA ARG A 268 32.37 5.73 47.67
C ARG A 268 33.15 4.54 48.23
N ARG A 269 33.66 3.67 47.35
CA ARG A 269 34.54 2.56 47.74
C ARG A 269 35.85 3.09 48.34
N GLU A 270 36.50 4.04 47.68
CA GLU A 270 37.73 4.67 48.19
C GLU A 270 37.52 5.37 49.55
N GLU A 271 36.41 6.11 49.70
CA GLU A 271 36.03 6.74 50.97
C GLU A 271 35.79 5.72 52.09
N LEU A 272 35.10 4.61 51.79
CA LEU A 272 34.88 3.53 52.75
C LEU A 272 36.17 2.81 53.12
N GLU A 273 37.04 2.50 52.15
CA GLU A 273 38.35 1.89 52.37
C GLU A 273 39.21 2.79 53.28
N LYS A 274 39.25 4.11 53.01
CA LYS A 274 39.97 5.08 53.84
C LYS A 274 39.41 5.14 55.26
N THR A 275 38.10 5.26 55.42
CA THR A 275 37.44 5.31 56.74
C THR A 275 37.69 4.02 57.53
N TYR A 276 37.62 2.86 56.88
CA TYR A 276 37.86 1.56 57.51
C TYR A 276 39.32 1.38 57.92
N ALA A 277 40.27 1.74 57.04
CA ALA A 277 41.70 1.71 57.36
C ALA A 277 42.05 2.64 58.53
N SER A 278 41.48 3.85 58.57
CA SER A 278 41.62 4.77 59.70
C SER A 278 41.01 4.22 60.99
N SER A 279 39.86 3.55 60.88
CA SER A 279 39.19 2.93 62.03
C SER A 279 40.04 1.81 62.62
N LEU A 280 40.50 0.86 61.80
CA LEU A 280 41.39 -0.24 62.21
C LEU A 280 42.67 0.28 62.89
N LYS A 281 43.30 1.30 62.31
CA LYS A 281 44.55 1.87 62.82
C LYS A 281 44.41 2.47 64.22
N LEU A 282 43.24 3.01 64.58
CA LEU A 282 43.04 3.76 65.81
C LEU A 282 42.22 2.99 66.86
N GLU A 283 41.39 2.03 66.46
CA GLU A 283 40.54 1.26 67.37
C GLU A 283 41.36 0.33 68.29
N GLU A 284 42.37 -0.38 67.76
CA GLU A 284 43.23 -1.25 68.56
C GLU A 284 44.03 -0.46 69.63
N PRO A 285 44.73 0.64 69.29
CA PRO A 285 45.35 1.50 70.30
C PRO A 285 44.37 2.08 71.31
N ALA A 286 43.17 2.47 70.89
CA ALA A 286 42.15 2.99 71.81
C ALA A 286 41.75 1.93 72.86
N LYS A 287 41.48 0.69 72.43
CA LYS A 287 41.19 -0.43 73.34
C LYS A 287 42.33 -0.68 74.32
N TYR A 288 43.57 -0.67 73.82
CA TYR A 288 44.75 -0.80 74.66
C TYR A 288 44.83 0.29 75.75
N TRP A 289 44.58 1.57 75.41
CA TRP A 289 44.61 2.66 76.40
C TRP A 289 43.52 2.51 77.46
N LEU A 290 42.33 2.05 77.08
CA LEU A 290 41.25 1.77 78.04
C LEU A 290 41.64 0.66 79.02
N GLU A 291 42.09 -0.48 78.48
CA GLU A 291 42.51 -1.63 79.29
C GLU A 291 43.67 -1.27 80.22
N ARG A 292 44.69 -0.58 79.69
CA ARG A 292 45.86 -0.15 80.48
C ARG A 292 45.50 0.90 81.54
N GLY A 293 44.58 1.80 81.24
CA GLY A 293 44.06 2.78 82.18
C GLY A 293 43.39 2.11 83.39
N ASP A 294 42.57 1.08 83.15
CA ASP A 294 41.90 0.34 84.22
C ASP A 294 42.87 -0.50 85.07
N GLU A 295 43.90 -1.11 84.46
CA GLU A 295 44.98 -1.76 85.20
C GLU A 295 45.72 -0.79 86.13
N LEU A 296 46.11 0.38 85.61
CA LEU A 296 46.80 1.41 86.37
C LEU A 296 45.95 1.98 87.51
N LYS A 297 44.63 2.16 87.31
CA LYS A 297 43.70 2.51 88.40
C LYS A 297 43.72 1.46 89.49
N ASN A 298 43.66 0.18 89.13
CA ASN A 298 43.71 -0.91 90.11
C ASN A 298 45.03 -0.92 90.88
N GLU A 299 46.17 -0.68 90.23
CA GLU A 299 47.47 -0.51 90.89
C GLU A 299 47.46 0.68 91.85
N ALA A 300 46.89 1.82 91.43
CA ALA A 300 46.76 3.01 92.25
C ALA A 300 45.90 2.77 93.49
N TRP A 301 44.74 2.11 93.35
CA TRP A 301 43.89 1.71 94.47
C TRP A 301 44.59 0.76 95.44
N LYS A 302 45.33 -0.24 94.94
CA LYS A 302 46.16 -1.11 95.78
C LYS A 302 47.18 -0.31 96.59
N SER A 303 47.87 0.64 95.96
CA SER A 303 48.84 1.50 96.65
C SER A 303 48.18 2.43 97.68
N LEU A 304 46.95 2.91 97.43
CA LEU A 304 46.16 3.66 98.40
C LEU A 304 45.83 2.81 99.63
N TYR A 305 45.40 1.55 99.44
CA TYR A 305 45.13 0.64 100.56
C TYR A 305 46.40 0.38 101.40
N ILE A 306 47.56 0.20 100.75
CA ILE A 306 48.86 0.08 101.44
C ILE A 306 49.17 1.34 102.24
N LEU A 307 48.98 2.53 101.64
CA LEU A 307 49.21 3.82 102.30
C LEU A 307 48.33 4.00 103.53
N VAL A 308 47.02 3.71 103.42
CA VAL A 308 46.08 3.74 104.55
C VAL A 308 46.54 2.77 105.64
N GLY A 309 46.99 1.58 105.27
CA GLY A 309 47.59 0.62 106.20
C GLY A 309 48.80 1.16 106.96
N LEU A 310 49.75 1.80 106.25
CA LEU A 310 50.93 2.43 106.88
C LEU A 310 50.53 3.53 107.87
N VAL A 311 49.58 4.39 107.49
CA VAL A 311 49.07 5.45 108.37
C VAL A 311 48.39 4.86 109.61
N LEU A 312 47.57 3.81 109.45
CA LEU A 312 46.93 3.12 110.57
C LEU A 312 47.96 2.49 111.51
N ILE A 313 49.05 1.90 111.00
CA ILE A 313 50.14 1.37 111.84
C ILE A 313 50.75 2.47 112.70
N ILE A 314 51.01 3.65 112.14
CA ILE A 314 51.54 4.79 112.90
C ILE A 314 50.53 5.27 113.95
N VAL A 315 49.26 5.47 113.58
CA VAL A 315 48.23 5.97 114.52
C VAL A 315 48.01 4.98 115.66
N THR A 316 47.93 3.68 115.34
CA THR A 316 47.76 2.63 116.35
C THR A 316 49.00 2.50 117.24
N SER A 317 50.23 2.58 116.68
CA SER A 317 51.44 2.56 117.50
C SER A 317 51.52 3.75 118.45
N LEU A 318 51.14 4.95 118.00
CA LEU A 318 51.05 6.14 118.85
C LEU A 318 50.00 5.97 119.96
N ALA A 319 48.81 5.45 119.63
CA ALA A 319 47.73 5.24 120.59
C ALA A 319 48.12 4.21 121.67
N ILE A 320 48.81 3.13 121.30
CA ILE A 320 49.31 2.11 122.25
C ILE A 320 50.31 2.73 123.22
N ILE A 321 51.29 3.50 122.71
CA ILE A 321 52.30 4.14 123.57
C ILE A 321 51.67 5.17 124.52
N LEU A 322 50.64 5.89 124.06
CA LEU A 322 49.93 6.88 124.88
C LEU A 322 49.09 6.23 125.99
N TRP A 323 48.39 5.13 125.68
CA TRP A 323 47.49 4.46 126.63
C TRP A 323 48.21 3.48 127.57
N SER A 324 49.25 2.81 127.09
CA SER A 324 50.03 1.83 127.83
C SER A 324 51.53 2.00 127.54
N PRO A 325 52.19 2.95 128.24
CA PRO A 325 53.61 3.14 128.04
C PRO A 325 54.37 1.91 128.57
N PRO A 326 55.40 1.42 127.86
CA PRO A 326 56.28 0.38 128.37
C PRO A 326 56.79 0.73 129.77
N ALA A 327 56.79 -0.24 130.69
CA ALA A 327 57.19 -0.02 132.09
C ALA A 327 58.60 0.59 132.20
N GLU A 328 59.52 0.23 131.30
CA GLU A 328 60.86 0.80 131.19
C GLU A 328 60.88 2.31 130.92
N ILE A 329 59.94 2.80 130.08
CA ILE A 329 59.80 4.23 129.77
C ILE A 329 59.22 4.96 130.98
N LEU A 330 58.13 4.46 131.58
CA LEU A 330 57.51 5.06 132.76
C LEU A 330 58.48 5.17 133.95
N ASN A 331 59.21 4.09 134.26
CA ASN A 331 60.17 4.06 135.36
C ASN A 331 61.30 5.08 135.17
N SER A 332 61.75 5.31 133.93
CA SER A 332 62.81 6.28 133.62
C SER A 332 62.42 7.75 133.80
N PHE A 333 61.13 8.10 133.83
CA PHE A 333 60.63 9.46 134.08
C PHE A 333 60.50 9.80 135.58
N PHE A 334 60.21 8.83 136.43
CA PHE A 334 59.90 9.05 137.86
C PHE A 334 60.99 8.61 138.85
N GLY A 335 62.18 8.22 138.38
CA GLY A 335 63.34 7.95 139.25
C GLY A 335 64.32 6.86 138.80
N GLY A 336 64.06 6.18 137.67
CA GLY A 336 64.93 5.15 137.08
C GLY A 336 66.02 5.68 136.14
N ASP A 337 66.70 4.76 135.44
CA ASP A 337 67.74 5.09 134.45
C ASP A 337 67.20 6.00 133.34
N LYS A 338 67.57 7.28 133.40
CA LYS A 338 67.18 8.30 132.40
C LYS A 338 67.65 7.95 130.98
N SER A 339 68.64 7.06 130.82
CA SER A 339 69.13 6.65 129.51
C SER A 339 68.13 5.75 128.75
N ALA A 340 67.23 5.04 129.45
CA ALA A 340 66.23 4.16 128.84
C ALA A 340 65.17 4.95 128.04
N ALA A 341 64.63 6.04 128.58
CA ALA A 341 63.73 6.95 127.87
C ALA A 341 64.34 7.46 126.55
N ILE A 342 65.63 7.81 126.58
CA ILE A 342 66.35 8.35 125.43
C ILE A 342 66.49 7.27 124.34
N ARG A 343 66.89 6.04 124.69
CA ARG A 343 67.01 4.93 123.74
C ARG A 343 65.69 4.60 123.05
N TRP A 344 64.60 4.46 123.82
CA TRP A 344 63.26 4.21 123.28
C TRP A 344 62.75 5.36 122.41
N SER A 345 63.06 6.62 122.78
CA SER A 345 62.74 7.80 121.96
C SER A 345 63.49 7.79 120.62
N ILE A 346 64.78 7.44 120.61
CA ILE A 346 65.57 7.33 119.36
C ILE A 346 65.02 6.21 118.45
N ILE A 347 64.72 5.04 119.01
CA ILE A 347 64.11 3.93 118.26
C ILE A 347 62.77 4.35 117.66
N TYR A 348 61.95 5.07 118.43
CA TYR A 348 60.63 5.50 117.94
C TYR A 348 60.71 6.61 116.90
N VAL A 349 61.60 7.60 117.07
CA VAL A 349 61.84 8.66 116.07
C VAL A 349 62.38 8.07 114.77
N THR A 350 63.31 7.11 114.83
CA THR A 350 63.81 6.40 113.64
C THR A 350 62.72 5.58 112.97
N PHE A 351 61.86 4.90 113.72
CA PHE A 351 60.68 4.20 113.19
C PHE A 351 59.70 5.13 112.48
N ILE A 352 59.31 6.25 113.10
CA ILE A 352 58.43 7.25 112.47
C ILE A 352 59.08 7.83 111.22
N SER A 353 60.38 8.12 111.26
CA SER A 353 61.12 8.67 110.12
C SER A 353 61.16 7.69 108.95
N PHE A 354 61.38 6.40 109.24
CA PHE A 354 61.31 5.32 108.25
C PHE A 354 59.89 5.18 107.67
N MET A 355 58.86 5.18 108.51
CA MET A 355 57.47 5.12 108.06
C MET A 355 57.06 6.33 107.21
N ALA A 356 57.50 7.53 107.58
CA ALA A 356 57.29 8.74 106.78
C ALA A 356 57.95 8.63 105.39
N PHE A 357 59.14 8.02 105.32
CA PHE A 357 59.80 7.71 104.04
C PHE A 357 58.99 6.69 103.22
N CYS A 358 58.50 5.61 103.84
CA CYS A 358 57.64 4.62 103.18
C CYS A 358 56.34 5.24 102.65
N ILE A 359 55.66 6.07 103.46
CA ILE A 359 54.47 6.81 103.04
C ILE A 359 54.80 7.67 101.83
N LYS A 360 55.89 8.45 101.86
CA LYS A 360 56.30 9.28 100.73
C LYS A 360 56.55 8.47 99.46
N ALA A 361 57.21 7.31 99.57
CA ALA A 361 57.48 6.42 98.45
C ALA A 361 56.18 5.84 97.87
N VAL A 362 55.28 5.32 98.72
CA VAL A 362 54.00 4.75 98.29
C VAL A 362 53.07 5.83 97.72
N SER A 363 53.01 7.03 98.32
CA SER A 363 52.26 8.17 97.77
C SER A 363 52.74 8.52 96.36
N LYS A 364 54.05 8.51 96.11
CA LYS A 364 54.60 8.80 94.78
C LYS A 364 54.17 7.76 93.74
N VAL A 365 54.20 6.47 94.12
CA VAL A 365 53.71 5.39 93.25
C VAL A 365 52.21 5.54 92.99
N MET A 366 51.42 5.79 94.04
CA MET A 366 49.97 5.99 93.95
C MET A 366 49.60 7.12 93.00
N PHE A 367 50.15 8.31 93.23
CA PHE A 367 49.86 9.46 92.37
C PHE A 367 50.36 9.20 90.94
N SER A 368 51.55 8.61 90.77
CA SER A 368 52.03 8.22 89.44
C SER A 368 51.04 7.30 88.72
N SER A 369 50.56 6.23 89.36
CA SER A 369 49.59 5.32 88.73
C SER A 369 48.26 6.00 88.41
N PHE A 370 47.74 6.88 89.29
CA PHE A 370 46.53 7.67 88.98
C PHE A 370 46.74 8.67 87.84
N HIS A 371 47.91 9.31 87.74
CA HIS A 371 48.24 10.24 86.67
C HIS A 371 48.36 9.52 85.32
N LEU A 372 49.08 8.40 85.27
CA LEU A 372 49.17 7.61 84.04
C LEU A 372 47.80 7.03 83.64
N ALA A 373 46.98 6.59 84.60
CA ALA A 373 45.62 6.14 84.31
C ALA A 373 44.76 7.24 83.67
N ARG A 374 44.86 8.48 84.18
CA ARG A 374 44.13 9.62 83.62
C ARG A 374 44.63 10.01 82.24
N ASP A 375 45.93 9.98 81.98
CA ASP A 375 46.48 10.17 80.63
C ASP A 375 45.98 9.09 79.65
N CYS A 376 45.87 7.83 80.10
CA CYS A 376 45.29 6.75 79.30
C CYS A 376 43.80 6.99 78.98
N ASP A 377 42.99 7.39 79.98
CA ASP A 377 41.56 7.71 79.79
C ASP A 377 41.38 8.91 78.84
N GLU A 378 42.21 9.94 78.95
CA GLU A 378 42.18 11.12 78.08
C GLU A 378 42.50 10.73 76.62
N ARG A 379 43.54 9.91 76.40
CA ARG A 379 43.88 9.39 75.05
C ARG A 379 42.81 8.48 74.47
N TYR A 380 42.20 7.63 75.28
CA TYR A 380 41.07 6.81 74.87
C TYR A 380 39.89 7.68 74.43
N THR A 381 39.50 8.64 75.26
CA THR A 381 38.35 9.53 74.98
C THR A 381 38.59 10.36 73.72
N LEU A 382 39.80 10.89 73.55
CA LEU A 382 40.23 11.62 72.35
C LEU A 382 40.09 10.75 71.10
N THR A 383 40.61 9.53 71.15
CA THR A 383 40.62 8.61 70.01
C THR A 383 39.20 8.12 69.68
N TYR A 384 38.41 7.80 70.70
CA TYR A 384 37.01 7.38 70.55
C TYR A 384 36.15 8.46 69.91
N PHE A 385 36.29 9.72 70.37
CA PHE A 385 35.53 10.82 69.80
C PHE A 385 35.96 11.11 68.35
N TYR A 386 37.26 11.07 68.06
CA TYR A 386 37.76 11.17 66.69
C TYR A 386 37.23 10.06 65.76
N LEU A 387 37.20 8.81 66.23
CA LEU A 387 36.59 7.69 65.51
C LEU A 387 35.08 7.90 65.27
N SER A 388 34.37 8.49 66.24
CA SER A 388 32.96 8.83 66.07
C SER A 388 32.72 9.91 65.02
N LEU A 389 33.61 10.92 64.94
CA LEU A 389 33.59 11.95 63.92
C LEU A 389 34.00 11.45 62.53
N LEU A 390 34.88 10.44 62.44
CA LEU A 390 35.22 9.79 61.17
C LEU A 390 34.02 9.06 60.56
N LYS A 391 33.12 8.54 61.39
CA LYS A 391 31.90 7.86 60.94
C LYS A 391 30.83 8.84 60.44
N ASP A 392 30.88 10.10 60.89
CA ASP A 392 29.99 11.15 60.44
C ASP A 392 30.58 11.87 59.22
N SER A 393 30.04 11.57 58.04
CA SER A 393 30.48 12.16 56.77
C SER A 393 30.11 13.65 56.62
N SER A 394 29.36 14.24 57.56
CA SER A 394 28.90 15.64 57.47
C SER A 394 29.90 16.67 57.99
N VAL A 395 30.94 16.23 58.71
CA VAL A 395 31.92 17.12 59.36
C VAL A 395 33.22 17.15 58.54
N THR A 396 33.65 18.33 58.12
CA THR A 396 34.90 18.52 57.37
C THR A 396 36.12 18.31 58.28
N ASP A 397 37.28 17.99 57.71
CA ASP A 397 38.49 17.72 58.51
C ASP A 397 38.93 18.94 59.37
N ASN A 398 38.69 20.16 58.88
CA ASN A 398 38.93 21.39 59.65
C ASN A 398 37.97 21.53 60.84
N GLU A 399 36.69 21.18 60.66
CA GLU A 399 35.70 21.20 61.74
C GLU A 399 35.99 20.10 62.76
N LYS A 400 36.38 18.90 62.32
CA LYS A 400 36.83 17.83 63.21
C LYS A 400 37.98 18.32 64.09
N GLN A 401 38.97 19.01 63.52
CA GLN A 401 40.09 19.58 64.27
C GLN A 401 39.62 20.62 65.31
N LEU A 402 38.73 21.53 64.94
CA LEU A 402 38.24 22.59 65.84
C LEU A 402 37.40 22.02 66.98
N ILE A 403 36.56 21.02 66.69
CA ILE A 403 35.77 20.31 67.70
C ILE A 403 36.69 19.55 68.66
N MET A 404 37.69 18.82 68.15
CA MET A 404 38.68 18.12 68.97
C MET A 404 39.49 19.09 69.85
N GLN A 405 39.92 20.23 69.32
CA GLN A 405 40.67 21.22 70.10
C GLN A 405 39.81 21.86 71.19
N SER A 406 38.54 22.16 70.92
CA SER A 406 37.66 22.78 71.91
C SER A 406 37.29 21.83 73.04
N LEU A 407 36.91 20.58 72.73
CA LEU A 407 36.50 19.58 73.72
C LEU A 407 37.63 19.14 74.66
N PHE A 408 38.85 19.06 74.14
CA PHE A 408 40.02 18.61 74.90
C PHE A 408 40.95 19.75 75.30
N SER A 409 40.48 21.00 75.21
CA SER A 409 41.16 22.14 75.79
C SER A 409 41.13 22.07 77.33
N ARG A 410 42.19 22.57 77.96
CA ARG A 410 42.45 22.37 79.39
C ARG A 410 41.38 23.06 80.26
N ALA A 411 40.75 22.31 81.16
CA ALA A 411 40.10 22.90 82.33
C ALA A 411 41.16 23.04 83.44
N ASP A 412 41.68 24.26 83.64
CA ASP A 412 42.66 24.54 84.70
C ASP A 412 42.02 24.30 86.09
N THR A 413 42.20 23.08 86.62
CA THR A 413 41.93 22.81 88.03
C THR A 413 43.21 23.12 88.81
N GLY A 414 43.19 24.25 89.53
CA GLY A 414 44.37 24.87 90.14
C GLY A 414 45.05 24.14 91.30
N LEU A 415 44.96 22.81 91.38
CA LEU A 415 45.49 22.02 92.50
C LEU A 415 46.88 21.40 92.26
N LEU A 416 47.37 21.33 91.02
CA LEU A 416 48.69 20.79 90.69
C LEU A 416 49.39 21.70 89.67
N LYS A 417 50.30 22.56 90.15
CA LYS A 417 50.94 23.60 89.33
C LYS A 417 52.18 23.16 88.53
N GLU A 418 52.65 21.91 88.67
CA GLU A 418 53.94 21.50 88.08
C GLU A 418 53.96 20.07 87.50
N ASP A 419 52.88 19.61 86.85
CA ASP A 419 52.96 18.38 86.05
C ASP A 419 53.08 18.70 84.56
N SER A 420 54.27 18.43 84.00
CA SER A 420 54.50 18.31 82.57
C SER A 420 53.82 17.05 82.02
N SER A 421 52.50 17.11 81.86
CA SER A 421 51.76 16.15 81.02
C SER A 421 51.85 16.57 79.54
N PRO A 422 51.72 15.63 78.58
CA PRO A 422 52.00 15.91 77.18
C PRO A 422 51.06 16.99 76.63
N THR A 423 51.61 18.14 76.27
CA THR A 423 50.90 19.11 75.43
C THR A 423 50.63 18.45 74.09
N MET A 424 49.39 18.46 73.60
CA MET A 424 49.09 18.10 72.21
C MET A 424 50.02 18.92 71.31
N PRO A 425 51.01 18.31 70.64
CA PRO A 425 51.85 19.05 69.73
C PRO A 425 50.94 19.55 68.62
N ASN A 426 51.00 20.84 68.31
CA ASN A 426 50.35 21.45 67.14
C ASN A 426 50.78 20.83 65.78
N ASP A 427 51.52 19.71 65.81
CA ASP A 427 52.32 19.18 64.71
C ASP A 427 52.17 17.65 64.50
N ILE A 428 51.28 16.96 65.23
CA ILE A 428 50.95 15.54 64.92
C ILE A 428 50.06 15.45 63.67
N ALA A 429 49.20 16.45 63.45
CA ALA A 429 48.33 16.54 62.27
C ALA A 429 49.12 16.67 60.96
N SER A 430 50.23 17.41 60.94
CA SER A 430 51.06 17.60 59.74
C SER A 430 51.80 16.31 59.34
N LYS A 431 52.22 15.49 60.31
CA LYS A 431 53.04 14.30 60.08
C LYS A 431 52.26 13.05 59.67
N ILE A 432 51.00 12.93 60.09
CA ILE A 432 50.11 11.82 59.69
C ILE A 432 49.45 12.09 58.33
N LEU A 433 49.28 13.36 57.96
CA LEU A 433 48.64 13.78 56.70
C LEU A 433 49.64 14.14 55.59
N GLY A 434 50.95 14.21 55.87
CA GLY A 434 52.02 14.59 54.93
C GLY A 434 52.51 13.49 53.96
N ARG A 435 51.72 12.46 53.69
CA ARG A 435 51.96 11.53 52.58
C ARG A 435 50.68 11.39 51.76
N SER A 436 50.37 12.45 51.00
CA SER A 436 49.61 12.37 49.77
C SER A 436 50.53 11.99 48.62
#